data_AF-A0A094DMZ6-F1
#
_entry.id   AF-A0A094DMZ6-F1
#
_cell.length_a   1.000
_cell.length_b   1.000
_cell.length_c   1.000
_cell.angle_alpha   90.00
_cell.angle_beta   90.00
_cell.angle_gamma   90.00
#
_symmetry.space_group_name_H-M   'P 1'
#
loop_
_entity.id
_entity.type
_entity.pdbx_description
1 polymer ?
#
loop_
_entity_poly.entity_id
_entity_poly.type
_entity_poly.pdbx_seq_one_letter_code
_entity_poly.pdbx_strand_id
1 'polypeptide(L)'
;MANHDGESVQDLTKNYPGPPAYDECDPTPPSQRSQAPPSYENQATNNHAITSSPYGKFPLVMNAYYEWNSLKTFNLCGATKEDRLYAVETHTGYSAKGPLGSKAGMILHNGLSTKDPILAVAGDESTFSAHIVAFNVNSVIMLPPLEDDRANHRAMTTEMMRPSAMSKDGVAFIFSVEVGEKLRRERFEWRKFKKGGGSNEASPGGFKLLRLPSSSKKTCENTGSSSSSKGDDDLSLTEDDGEVVAVLTLTKSWAKITHPFSLELTGSALSGALGERWALMTVITAIRLCMLKLNGRASKTSISMAEKLRAK
;
A
#
# COMPACT_ATOMS: atom_id res chain seq x y z
N MET A 1 -71.73 49.68 15.11
CA MET A 1 -71.06 50.71 15.95
C MET A 1 -69.61 50.76 15.49
N ALA A 2 -69.06 51.85 14.93
CA ALA A 2 -69.10 53.27 15.35
C ALA A 2 -68.32 53.46 16.66
N ASN A 3 -67.27 54.31 16.77
CA ASN A 3 -66.72 55.36 15.88
C ASN A 3 -65.16 55.42 16.02
N HIS A 4 -64.38 55.86 15.02
CA HIS A 4 -63.89 57.25 14.75
C HIS A 4 -63.26 57.94 15.98
N ASP A 5 -62.04 58.52 15.99
CA ASP A 5 -60.97 58.79 14.98
C ASP A 5 -59.56 58.49 15.60
N GLY A 6 -58.36 58.76 15.07
CA GLY A 6 -57.79 59.51 13.91
C GLY A 6 -56.24 59.35 13.90
N GLU A 7 -55.38 60.10 13.20
CA GLU A 7 -55.56 61.13 12.17
C GLU A 7 -54.26 61.36 11.32
N SER A 8 -54.43 61.95 10.13
CA SER A 8 -53.55 62.74 9.22
C SER A 8 -51.99 62.64 9.11
N VAL A 9 -51.55 62.08 7.96
CA VAL A 9 -50.64 62.63 6.90
C VAL A 9 -49.51 63.64 7.24
N GLN A 10 -48.25 63.33 6.85
CA GLN A 10 -47.51 64.04 5.75
C GLN A 10 -46.14 63.44 5.37
N ASP A 11 -45.92 63.32 4.05
CA ASP A 11 -44.64 63.08 3.40
C ASP A 11 -43.83 64.39 3.31
N LEU A 12 -42.50 64.32 3.41
CA LEU A 12 -41.64 65.50 3.26
C LEU A 12 -40.29 65.16 2.60
N THR A 13 -40.31 65.11 1.27
CA THR A 13 -39.14 64.99 0.41
C THR A 13 -38.14 66.14 0.63
N LYS A 14 -37.00 65.85 1.24
CA LYS A 14 -35.90 66.82 1.40
C LYS A 14 -35.11 67.00 0.11
N ASN A 15 -35.55 67.97 -0.69
CA ASN A 15 -34.74 68.55 -1.76
C ASN A 15 -33.43 69.11 -1.17
N TYR A 16 -32.29 68.57 -1.60
CA TYR A 16 -30.98 69.18 -1.37
C TYR A 16 -30.61 70.05 -2.57
N PRO A 17 -30.38 71.37 -2.41
CA PRO A 17 -29.89 72.21 -3.49
C PRO A 17 -28.43 71.84 -3.82
N GLY A 18 -28.13 71.68 -5.11
CA GLY A 18 -26.76 71.47 -5.58
C GLY A 18 -25.90 72.75 -5.46
N PRO A 19 -24.56 72.63 -5.45
CA PRO A 19 -23.66 73.78 -5.53
C PRO A 19 -23.81 74.52 -6.88
N PRO A 20 -23.50 75.83 -6.92
CA PRO A 20 -23.71 76.66 -8.11
C PRO A 20 -22.78 76.32 -9.27
N ALA A 21 -23.26 76.55 -10.49
CA ALA A 21 -22.46 76.49 -11.71
C ALA A 21 -21.55 77.73 -11.86
N TYR A 22 -20.43 77.54 -12.56
CA TYR A 22 -19.54 78.57 -13.07
C TYR A 22 -19.07 78.16 -14.48
N ASP A 23 -18.78 79.14 -15.34
CA ASP A 23 -18.80 79.00 -16.81
C ASP A 23 -17.54 78.37 -17.44
N GLU A 24 -17.64 78.05 -18.74
CA GLU A 24 -16.63 77.36 -19.58
C GLU A 24 -15.60 78.29 -20.27
N CYS A 25 -14.66 77.65 -21.02
CA CYS A 25 -13.65 78.19 -21.95
C CYS A 25 -12.41 78.88 -21.31
N ASP A 26 -11.17 78.70 -21.79
CA ASP A 26 -10.53 77.79 -22.78
C ASP A 26 -8.98 78.00 -22.73
N PRO A 27 -8.10 77.28 -23.46
CA PRO A 27 -8.07 75.87 -23.86
C PRO A 27 -6.70 75.16 -23.56
N THR A 28 -6.55 73.90 -24.00
CA THR A 28 -5.47 72.92 -23.68
C THR A 28 -4.11 73.12 -24.39
N PRO A 29 -2.98 72.76 -23.73
CA PRO A 29 -1.84 72.06 -24.36
C PRO A 29 -1.61 70.62 -23.81
N PRO A 30 -0.94 69.70 -24.54
CA PRO A 30 -1.30 68.28 -24.46
C PRO A 30 -0.56 67.41 -23.41
N SER A 31 -1.38 66.66 -22.67
CA SER A 31 -1.21 65.25 -22.24
C SER A 31 0.20 64.64 -22.17
N GLN A 32 0.79 64.59 -20.97
CA GLN A 32 1.67 63.47 -20.60
C GLN A 32 0.86 62.37 -19.88
N ARG A 33 0.69 61.24 -20.56
CA ARG A 33 -0.05 60.07 -20.09
C ARG A 33 0.77 59.30 -19.04
N SER A 34 0.67 59.72 -17.78
CA SER A 34 1.30 59.00 -16.66
C SER A 34 0.83 57.54 -16.65
N GLN A 35 1.77 56.60 -16.82
CA GLN A 35 1.44 55.17 -16.86
C GLN A 35 1.27 54.65 -15.43
N ALA A 36 0.09 54.08 -15.14
CA ALA A 36 -0.02 53.18 -14.01
C ALA A 36 0.95 52.00 -14.21
N PRO A 37 1.64 51.52 -13.16
CA PRO A 37 2.52 50.36 -13.28
C PRO A 37 1.71 49.14 -13.75
N PRO A 38 2.31 48.23 -14.55
CA PRO A 38 1.62 47.03 -14.99
C PRO A 38 1.16 46.20 -13.78
N SER A 39 -0.14 45.95 -13.71
CA SER A 39 -0.71 45.05 -12.71
C SER A 39 -0.26 43.62 -13.03
N TYR A 40 0.85 43.20 -12.42
CA TYR A 40 1.27 41.80 -12.42
C TYR A 40 0.27 40.98 -11.62
N GLU A 41 -0.77 40.53 -12.31
CA GLU A 41 -1.73 39.53 -11.87
C GLU A 41 -1.00 38.19 -11.71
N ASN A 42 -0.24 38.08 -10.61
CA ASN A 42 0.48 36.87 -10.26
C ASN A 42 -0.55 35.78 -9.93
N GLN A 43 -0.84 34.95 -10.94
CA GLN A 43 -1.49 33.65 -10.79
C GLN A 43 -0.55 32.67 -10.07
N ALA A 44 -0.13 33.02 -8.86
CA ALA A 44 0.33 32.10 -7.84
C ALA A 44 -0.88 31.27 -7.36
N THR A 45 -1.38 30.43 -8.26
CA THR A 45 -2.29 29.34 -7.89
C THR A 45 -1.54 28.50 -6.88
N ASN A 46 -2.00 28.55 -5.62
CA ASN A 46 -1.36 27.88 -4.49
C ASN A 46 -1.67 26.37 -4.52
N ASN A 47 -1.40 25.76 -5.67
CA ASN A 47 -1.39 24.34 -5.91
C ASN A 47 -0.12 23.73 -5.29
N HIS A 48 0.01 23.90 -3.97
CA HIS A 48 0.60 22.86 -3.13
C HIS A 48 -0.34 21.65 -3.14
N ALA A 49 -0.46 21.04 -4.32
CA ALA A 49 -0.88 19.67 -4.46
C ALA A 49 0.18 18.86 -3.71
N ILE A 50 -0.13 18.51 -2.46
CA ILE A 50 0.59 17.48 -1.74
C ILE A 50 0.40 16.22 -2.58
N THR A 51 1.41 15.87 -3.38
CA THR A 51 1.43 14.68 -4.21
C THR A 51 1.47 13.47 -3.31
N SER A 52 0.28 13.09 -2.84
CA SER A 52 0.07 11.89 -2.04
C SER A 52 0.65 10.71 -2.82
N SER A 53 1.61 10.02 -2.21
CA SER A 53 2.30 8.91 -2.86
C SER A 53 1.28 7.90 -3.38
N PRO A 54 1.39 7.42 -4.63
CA PRO A 54 0.47 6.41 -5.13
C PRO A 54 0.60 5.10 -4.34
N TYR A 55 1.68 4.93 -3.56
CA TYR A 55 1.92 3.75 -2.73
C TYR A 55 1.31 3.84 -1.33
N GLY A 56 0.76 4.99 -0.94
CA GLY A 56 0.27 5.23 0.43
C GLY A 56 1.40 5.42 1.44
N LYS A 57 1.04 5.56 2.72
CA LYS A 57 1.97 5.77 3.84
C LYS A 57 1.63 4.82 4.98
N PHE A 58 2.63 4.08 5.45
CA PHE A 58 2.47 3.05 6.47
C PHE A 58 3.33 3.38 7.70
N PRO A 59 2.76 3.38 8.92
CA PRO A 59 3.55 3.49 10.13
C PRO A 59 4.36 2.22 10.38
N LEU A 60 5.35 2.30 11.29
CA LEU A 60 6.23 1.18 11.61
C LEU A 60 5.50 0.00 12.28
N VAL A 61 4.37 0.25 12.96
CA VAL A 61 3.53 -0.77 13.58
C VAL A 61 2.11 -0.66 13.04
N MET A 62 1.57 -1.75 12.53
CA MET A 62 0.22 -1.87 11.98
C MET A 62 -0.51 -3.07 12.57
N ASN A 63 -1.81 -2.95 12.76
CA ASN A 63 -2.68 -3.98 13.33
C ASN A 63 -3.93 -4.14 12.48
N ALA A 64 -4.26 -5.37 12.09
CA ALA A 64 -5.50 -5.65 11.38
C ALA A 64 -6.64 -5.93 12.37
N TYR A 65 -7.80 -5.30 12.18
CA TYR A 65 -9.00 -5.50 12.99
C TYR A 65 -10.26 -5.72 12.14
N TYR A 66 -10.95 -6.85 12.33
CA TYR A 66 -12.24 -7.10 11.69
C TYR A 66 -13.32 -6.14 12.20
N GLU A 67 -14.24 -5.79 11.31
CA GLU A 67 -15.46 -5.08 11.71
C GLU A 67 -16.49 -6.08 12.22
N TRP A 68 -17.12 -5.75 13.36
CA TRP A 68 -18.07 -6.63 14.05
C TRP A 68 -19.25 -7.09 13.15
N ASN A 69 -19.60 -6.29 12.15
CA ASN A 69 -20.69 -6.57 11.21
C ASN A 69 -20.23 -7.10 9.83
N SER A 70 -18.94 -7.37 9.62
CA SER A 70 -18.42 -7.81 8.30
C SER A 70 -17.36 -8.89 8.40
N LEU A 71 -17.70 -10.07 7.89
CA LEU A 71 -16.74 -11.17 7.68
C LEU A 71 -15.92 -11.01 6.40
N LYS A 72 -16.23 -10.01 5.55
CA LYS A 72 -15.54 -9.76 4.27
C LYS A 72 -14.56 -8.61 4.34
N THR A 73 -14.69 -7.69 5.29
CA THR A 73 -13.82 -6.51 5.43
C THR A 73 -13.16 -6.43 6.79
N PHE A 74 -11.91 -5.94 6.80
CA PHE A 74 -11.23 -5.55 8.03
C PHE A 74 -10.47 -4.24 7.80
N ASN A 75 -10.22 -3.49 8.87
CA ASN A 75 -9.40 -2.29 8.82
C ASN A 75 -7.94 -2.69 9.09
N LEU A 76 -7.00 -2.16 8.32
CA LEU A 76 -5.62 -2.02 8.73
C LEU A 76 -5.51 -0.70 9.50
N CYS A 77 -5.14 -0.80 10.76
CA CYS A 77 -4.94 0.31 11.68
C CYS A 77 -3.44 0.44 12.03
N GLY A 78 -3.04 1.53 12.67
CA GLY A 78 -1.68 1.70 13.19
C GLY A 78 -1.48 1.02 14.55
N ALA A 79 -1.08 1.80 15.55
CA ALA A 79 -0.75 1.28 16.88
C ALA A 79 -1.97 0.87 17.71
N THR A 80 -3.14 1.48 17.47
CA THR A 80 -4.41 1.18 18.12
C THR A 80 -5.45 0.72 17.10
N LYS A 81 -6.66 0.35 17.54
CA LYS A 81 -7.78 -0.02 16.65
C LYS A 81 -8.47 1.22 16.07
N GLU A 82 -8.39 2.32 16.79
CA GLU A 82 -9.06 3.59 16.53
C GLU A 82 -8.31 4.40 15.45
N ASP A 83 -6.98 4.25 15.40
CA ASP A 83 -6.07 4.74 14.36
C ASP A 83 -6.23 3.96 13.04
N ARG A 84 -7.40 4.06 12.40
CA ARG A 84 -7.70 3.39 11.12
C ARG A 84 -6.95 4.06 9.98
N LEU A 85 -6.29 3.27 9.15
CA LEU A 85 -5.49 3.74 8.01
C LEU A 85 -6.12 3.37 6.68
N TYR A 86 -6.47 2.08 6.51
CA TYR A 86 -6.86 1.50 5.23
C TYR A 86 -7.92 0.39 5.38
N ALA A 87 -8.92 0.36 4.51
CA ALA A 87 -9.86 -0.74 4.40
C ALA A 87 -9.30 -1.89 3.54
N VAL A 88 -9.58 -3.13 3.96
CA VAL A 88 -9.17 -4.35 3.24
C VAL A 88 -10.41 -5.20 2.94
N GLU A 89 -10.66 -5.51 1.66
CA GLU A 89 -11.76 -6.36 1.19
C GLU A 89 -11.28 -7.77 0.82
N THR A 90 -12.02 -8.78 1.26
CA THR A 90 -11.85 -10.20 0.91
C THR A 90 -12.59 -10.51 -0.39
N HIS A 91 -11.87 -10.56 -1.50
CA HIS A 91 -12.44 -10.90 -2.80
C HIS A 91 -12.51 -12.42 -2.99
N THR A 92 -13.73 -12.96 -2.92
CA THR A 92 -14.01 -14.41 -2.92
C THR A 92 -13.79 -15.13 -4.26
N GLY A 93 -13.55 -14.43 -5.37
CA GLY A 93 -13.42 -15.03 -6.70
C GLY A 93 -14.74 -15.38 -7.40
N TYR A 94 -15.90 -15.30 -6.74
CA TYR A 94 -17.21 -15.51 -7.37
C TYR A 94 -17.66 -14.37 -8.31
N SER A 95 -16.90 -13.27 -8.36
CA SER A 95 -17.17 -12.11 -9.22
C SER A 95 -16.03 -11.93 -10.22
N ALA A 96 -16.37 -11.83 -11.51
CA ALA A 96 -15.41 -11.47 -12.55
C ALA A 96 -15.10 -9.95 -12.61
N LYS A 97 -15.63 -9.14 -11.68
CA LYS A 97 -15.38 -7.70 -11.59
C LYS A 97 -14.13 -7.39 -10.77
N GLY A 98 -13.46 -6.29 -11.09
CA GLY A 98 -12.27 -5.81 -10.37
C GLY A 98 -10.97 -6.47 -10.86
N PRO A 99 -9.81 -6.02 -10.34
CA PRO A 99 -8.48 -6.37 -10.87
C PRO A 99 -8.13 -7.87 -10.77
N LEU A 100 -8.75 -8.61 -9.86
CA LEU A 100 -8.55 -10.06 -9.73
C LEU A 100 -9.36 -10.89 -10.74
N GLY A 101 -10.45 -10.36 -11.31
CA GLY A 101 -11.47 -11.19 -11.94
C GLY A 101 -11.89 -12.34 -11.01
N SER A 102 -12.11 -13.54 -11.55
CA SER A 102 -12.54 -14.70 -10.75
C SER A 102 -11.45 -15.36 -9.86
N LYS A 103 -10.33 -14.69 -9.59
CA LYS A 103 -9.23 -15.20 -8.73
C LYS A 103 -9.49 -14.79 -7.27
N ALA A 104 -9.44 -15.73 -6.32
CA ALA A 104 -9.65 -15.38 -4.91
C ALA A 104 -8.45 -14.61 -4.32
N GLY A 105 -8.70 -13.60 -3.49
CA GLY A 105 -7.65 -12.72 -2.97
C GLY A 105 -8.15 -11.60 -2.05
N MET A 106 -7.30 -10.60 -1.88
CA MET A 106 -7.48 -9.43 -1.00
C MET A 106 -7.25 -8.15 -1.80
N ILE A 107 -8.04 -7.12 -1.49
CA ILE A 107 -7.94 -5.78 -2.08
C ILE A 107 -7.70 -4.80 -0.93
N LEU A 108 -6.65 -3.98 -1.02
CA LEU A 108 -6.33 -2.90 -0.09
C LEU A 108 -6.77 -1.58 -0.74
N HIS A 109 -7.57 -0.78 -0.04
CA HIS A 109 -8.09 0.50 -0.53
C HIS A 109 -7.28 1.66 0.05
N ASN A 110 -7.13 2.75 -0.72
CA ASN A 110 -6.43 3.98 -0.34
C ASN A 110 -7.36 4.91 0.48
N GLY A 111 -7.94 4.37 1.55
CA GLY A 111 -8.90 5.06 2.41
C GLY A 111 -9.63 4.09 3.34
N LEU A 112 -10.61 4.62 4.09
CA LEU A 112 -11.31 3.91 5.16
C LEU A 112 -12.53 3.09 4.69
N SER A 113 -12.77 3.03 3.38
CA SER A 113 -13.93 2.35 2.77
C SER A 113 -13.53 1.52 1.54
N THR A 114 -14.30 0.46 1.27
CA THR A 114 -14.17 -0.29 0.00
C THR A 114 -14.64 0.50 -1.23
N LYS A 115 -15.20 1.70 -1.02
CA LYS A 115 -15.50 2.70 -2.05
C LYS A 115 -14.28 3.51 -2.48
N ASP A 116 -13.23 3.54 -1.66
CA ASP A 116 -12.02 4.33 -1.93
C ASP A 116 -11.15 3.64 -2.99
N PRO A 117 -10.30 4.37 -3.73
CA PRO A 117 -9.50 3.83 -4.83
C PRO A 117 -8.64 2.63 -4.39
N ILE A 118 -8.46 1.63 -5.25
CA ILE A 118 -7.63 0.46 -4.91
C ILE A 118 -6.16 0.88 -4.86
N LEU A 119 -5.51 0.61 -3.73
CA LEU A 119 -4.10 0.88 -3.47
C LEU A 119 -3.22 -0.30 -3.90
N ALA A 120 -3.59 -1.52 -3.51
CA ALA A 120 -2.90 -2.75 -3.89
C ALA A 120 -3.82 -3.98 -3.84
N VAL A 121 -3.36 -5.07 -4.44
CA VAL A 121 -4.14 -6.32 -4.57
C VAL A 121 -3.22 -7.51 -4.35
N ALA A 122 -3.69 -8.58 -3.71
CA ALA A 122 -3.00 -9.86 -3.70
C ALA A 122 -3.94 -11.06 -3.79
N GLY A 123 -3.76 -11.92 -4.79
CA GLY A 123 -4.66 -13.05 -5.06
C GLY A 123 -3.98 -14.29 -5.62
N ASP A 124 -4.78 -15.32 -5.89
CA ASP A 124 -4.34 -16.56 -6.53
C ASP A 124 -3.86 -16.31 -7.97
N GLU A 125 -2.73 -16.90 -8.36
CA GLU A 125 -2.17 -16.77 -9.71
C GLU A 125 -3.17 -17.14 -10.82
N SER A 126 -3.92 -18.23 -10.63
CA SER A 126 -4.96 -18.70 -11.55
C SER A 126 -6.25 -19.07 -10.81
N THR A 127 -7.39 -18.96 -11.49
CA THR A 127 -8.71 -19.40 -10.99
C THR A 127 -8.71 -20.89 -10.62
N PHE A 128 -8.01 -21.70 -11.41
CA PHE A 128 -7.81 -23.13 -11.22
C PHE A 128 -7.11 -23.49 -9.90
N SER A 129 -6.29 -22.58 -9.37
CA SER A 129 -5.58 -22.73 -8.09
C SER A 129 -6.50 -22.67 -6.87
N ALA A 130 -7.72 -22.14 -7.03
CA ALA A 130 -8.71 -22.07 -5.96
C ALA A 130 -9.66 -23.28 -5.93
N HIS A 131 -9.89 -23.96 -7.08
CA HIS A 131 -10.93 -24.99 -7.22
C HIS A 131 -10.44 -26.42 -7.49
N ILE A 132 -9.27 -26.60 -8.12
CA ILE A 132 -8.79 -27.95 -8.52
C ILE A 132 -7.35 -28.20 -8.04
N VAL A 133 -6.47 -27.18 -8.05
CA VAL A 133 -5.09 -27.31 -7.56
C VAL A 133 -4.90 -26.48 -6.30
N ALA A 134 -5.51 -26.92 -5.19
CA ALA A 134 -5.48 -26.26 -3.87
C ALA A 134 -4.06 -26.02 -3.30
N PHE A 135 -3.05 -26.62 -3.93
CA PHE A 135 -1.64 -26.54 -3.56
C PHE A 135 -0.89 -25.38 -4.23
N ASN A 136 -1.35 -24.85 -5.37
CA ASN A 136 -0.68 -23.67 -5.94
C ASN A 136 -0.95 -22.46 -5.03
N VAL A 137 0.11 -21.92 -4.43
CA VAL A 137 0.08 -20.73 -3.57
C VAL A 137 0.95 -19.60 -4.12
N ASN A 138 1.39 -19.70 -5.37
CA ASN A 138 1.85 -18.54 -6.14
C ASN A 138 0.78 -17.45 -6.01
N SER A 139 1.21 -16.25 -5.62
CA SER A 139 0.32 -15.12 -5.41
C SER A 139 0.71 -13.99 -6.35
N VAL A 140 -0.24 -13.59 -7.21
CA VAL A 140 -0.14 -12.33 -7.95
C VAL A 140 -0.31 -11.19 -6.97
N ILE A 141 0.58 -10.21 -7.03
CA ILE A 141 0.52 -8.98 -6.24
C ILE A 141 0.43 -7.82 -7.24
N MET A 142 -0.62 -7.01 -7.19
CA MET A 142 -0.77 -5.88 -8.10
C MET A 142 -0.53 -4.59 -7.34
N LEU A 143 0.42 -3.79 -7.84
CA LEU A 143 0.86 -2.52 -7.25
C LEU A 143 0.63 -1.38 -8.24
N PRO A 144 0.57 -0.12 -7.79
CA PRO A 144 0.62 1.04 -8.67
C PRO A 144 1.87 1.00 -9.56
N PRO A 145 1.83 1.58 -10.77
CA PRO A 145 2.98 1.62 -11.67
C PRO A 145 4.11 2.51 -11.12
N LEU A 146 5.33 2.27 -11.62
CA LEU A 146 6.44 3.22 -11.52
C LEU A 146 6.08 4.51 -12.28
N GLU A 147 6.79 5.62 -12.01
CA GLU A 147 6.31 6.96 -12.36
C GLU A 147 6.07 7.19 -13.87
N ASP A 148 6.82 6.49 -14.71
CA ASP A 148 6.84 6.60 -16.18
C ASP A 148 5.53 6.13 -16.85
N ASP A 149 4.76 5.24 -16.21
CA ASP A 149 3.54 4.62 -16.75
C ASP A 149 2.25 5.17 -16.08
N ARG A 150 2.34 6.37 -15.48
CA ARG A 150 1.24 7.01 -14.72
C ARG A 150 0.09 7.57 -15.57
N ALA A 151 0.21 7.59 -16.90
CA ALA A 151 -0.83 8.11 -17.80
C ALA A 151 -2.19 7.39 -17.67
N ASN A 152 -2.21 6.18 -17.09
CA ASN A 152 -3.42 5.44 -16.79
C ASN A 152 -3.54 5.17 -15.28
N HIS A 153 -4.36 5.94 -14.57
CA HIS A 153 -4.65 5.76 -13.14
C HIS A 153 -5.32 4.42 -12.76
N ARG A 154 -5.62 3.54 -13.73
CA ARG A 154 -6.10 2.15 -13.51
C ARG A 154 -5.06 1.09 -13.86
N ALA A 155 -3.90 1.46 -14.39
CA ALA A 155 -2.80 0.52 -14.62
C ALA A 155 -2.25 0.02 -13.28
N MET A 156 -1.77 -1.23 -13.26
CA MET A 156 -1.08 -1.82 -12.12
C MET A 156 0.02 -2.76 -12.61
N THR A 157 1.22 -2.63 -12.05
CA THR A 157 2.30 -3.59 -12.25
C THR A 157 1.97 -4.88 -11.50
N THR A 158 2.08 -6.03 -12.18
CA THR A 158 1.88 -7.35 -11.54
C THR A 158 3.22 -7.95 -11.11
N GLU A 159 3.42 -8.01 -9.80
CA GLU A 159 4.49 -8.73 -9.13
C GLU A 159 4.06 -10.14 -8.71
N MET A 160 5.03 -10.98 -8.32
CA MET A 160 4.80 -12.38 -7.96
C MET A 160 5.48 -12.75 -6.65
N MET A 161 4.69 -13.13 -5.64
CA MET A 161 5.17 -13.82 -4.45
C MET A 161 5.04 -15.34 -4.65
N ARG A 162 6.14 -16.07 -4.56
CA ARG A 162 6.19 -17.54 -4.79
C ARG A 162 6.56 -18.28 -3.50
N PRO A 163 5.98 -19.45 -3.23
CA PRO A 163 6.43 -20.30 -2.13
C PRO A 163 7.80 -20.93 -2.43
N SER A 164 8.47 -21.37 -1.38
CA SER A 164 9.58 -22.34 -1.44
C SER A 164 9.60 -23.19 -0.17
N ALA A 165 9.78 -24.50 -0.32
CA ALA A 165 10.06 -25.40 0.79
C ALA A 165 11.53 -25.27 1.21
N MET A 166 11.76 -25.09 2.52
CA MET A 166 13.11 -25.15 3.10
C MET A 166 13.36 -26.55 3.67
N SER A 167 14.58 -27.07 3.49
CA SER A 167 15.04 -28.39 3.96
C SER A 167 14.68 -28.65 5.43
N LYS A 168 15.02 -27.69 6.30
CA LYS A 168 14.82 -27.67 7.76
C LYS A 168 13.36 -27.38 8.17
N ASP A 169 12.43 -28.11 7.55
CA ASP A 169 11.01 -28.15 7.91
C ASP A 169 10.25 -26.82 7.77
N GLY A 170 10.83 -25.89 7.02
CA GLY A 170 10.39 -24.51 6.90
C GLY A 170 9.55 -24.24 5.65
N VAL A 171 8.85 -23.11 5.69
CA VAL A 171 8.14 -22.52 4.55
C VAL A 171 8.65 -21.10 4.37
N ALA A 172 9.11 -20.81 3.16
CA ALA A 172 9.46 -19.48 2.70
C ALA A 172 8.42 -18.97 1.70
N PHE A 173 8.23 -17.65 1.64
CA PHE A 173 7.56 -16.99 0.51
C PHE A 173 8.43 -15.83 0.02
N ILE A 174 8.76 -15.84 -1.27
CA ILE A 174 9.82 -15.04 -1.88
C ILE A 174 9.22 -14.08 -2.89
N PHE A 175 9.64 -12.82 -2.85
CA PHE A 175 9.30 -11.80 -3.86
C PHE A 175 10.49 -10.89 -4.15
N SER A 176 10.34 -10.05 -5.19
CA SER A 176 11.26 -8.95 -5.49
C SER A 176 10.47 -7.67 -5.72
N VAL A 177 11.09 -6.53 -5.40
CA VAL A 177 10.52 -5.19 -5.59
C VAL A 177 11.65 -4.15 -5.62
N GLU A 178 11.38 -3.02 -6.25
CA GLU A 178 12.24 -1.83 -6.29
C GLU A 178 12.32 -1.17 -4.90
N VAL A 179 13.53 -0.85 -4.44
CA VAL A 179 13.76 -0.20 -3.14
C VAL A 179 14.53 1.12 -3.26
N GLY A 180 14.16 2.06 -2.39
CA GLY A 180 14.76 3.39 -2.27
C GLY A 180 14.59 4.28 -3.51
N GLU A 181 15.15 5.49 -3.45
CA GLU A 181 15.10 6.50 -4.53
C GLU A 181 15.66 5.99 -5.87
N LYS A 182 16.66 5.10 -5.80
CA LYS A 182 17.32 4.50 -6.98
C LYS A 182 16.53 3.32 -7.58
N LEU A 183 15.35 3.02 -7.03
CA LEU A 183 14.45 1.93 -7.46
C LEU A 183 15.18 0.60 -7.69
N ARG A 184 16.14 0.27 -6.83
CA ARG A 184 16.97 -0.93 -6.99
C ARG A 184 16.11 -2.17 -6.74
N ARG A 185 15.94 -3.04 -7.73
CA ARG A 185 15.18 -4.28 -7.54
C ARG A 185 15.96 -5.25 -6.66
N GLU A 186 15.46 -5.49 -5.46
CA GLU A 186 16.04 -6.41 -4.46
C GLU A 186 15.11 -7.61 -4.22
N ARG A 187 15.56 -8.60 -3.43
CA ARG A 187 14.82 -9.86 -3.17
C ARG A 187 14.60 -10.05 -1.67
N PHE A 188 13.37 -10.43 -1.31
CA PHE A 188 12.92 -10.57 0.06
C PHE A 188 12.25 -11.93 0.30
N GLU A 189 12.35 -12.43 1.53
CA GLU A 189 11.92 -13.77 1.90
C GLU A 189 11.20 -13.81 3.26
N TRP A 190 9.89 -14.09 3.24
CA TRP A 190 9.09 -14.35 4.43
C TRP A 190 9.37 -15.76 4.97
N ARG A 191 10.29 -15.89 5.94
CA ARG A 191 10.59 -17.16 6.65
C ARG A 191 9.60 -17.37 7.81
N LYS A 192 8.90 -18.51 7.82
CA LYS A 192 8.03 -18.94 8.92
C LYS A 192 8.84 -19.37 10.14
N PHE A 193 8.63 -18.74 11.31
CA PHE A 193 9.31 -19.16 12.55
C PHE A 193 8.46 -20.09 13.41
N LYS A 194 9.07 -21.15 13.96
CA LYS A 194 8.46 -22.05 14.94
C LYS A 194 8.61 -21.49 16.37
N LYS A 195 7.78 -21.97 17.30
CA LYS A 195 7.93 -21.69 18.75
C LYS A 195 9.31 -22.19 19.22
N GLY A 196 10.04 -21.39 20.00
CA GLY A 196 11.20 -21.87 20.76
C GLY A 196 10.77 -22.88 21.83
N GLY A 197 11.45 -24.01 21.94
CA GLY A 197 11.00 -25.20 22.70
C GLY A 197 10.86 -25.05 24.22
N GLY A 198 11.06 -23.84 24.78
CA GLY A 198 10.97 -23.55 26.20
C GLY A 198 9.56 -23.65 26.80
N SER A 199 9.55 -23.78 28.12
CA SER A 199 8.33 -23.85 28.92
C SER A 199 7.54 -22.54 28.92
N ASN A 200 6.23 -22.67 29.06
CA ASN A 200 5.29 -21.67 29.57
C ASN A 200 5.32 -20.21 29.06
N GLU A 201 5.40 -20.01 27.74
CA GLU A 201 4.53 -18.99 27.13
C GLU A 201 4.04 -19.41 25.73
N ALA A 202 2.89 -18.87 25.33
CA ALA A 202 2.11 -19.32 24.17
C ALA A 202 2.35 -18.51 22.89
N SER A 203 3.56 -17.95 22.71
CA SER A 203 3.91 -16.92 21.73
C SER A 203 3.27 -17.12 20.33
N PRO A 204 2.57 -16.13 19.76
CA PRO A 204 1.94 -16.21 18.44
C PRO A 204 2.98 -16.51 17.34
N GLY A 205 2.75 -17.58 16.56
CA GLY A 205 3.70 -18.04 15.54
C GLY A 205 3.46 -17.36 14.20
N GLY A 206 4.50 -16.69 13.67
CA GLY A 206 4.43 -15.77 12.55
C GLY A 206 5.45 -16.01 11.44
N PHE A 207 5.77 -14.94 10.72
CA PHE A 207 6.83 -14.88 9.70
C PHE A 207 7.76 -13.70 9.96
N LYS A 208 9.05 -13.83 9.63
CA LYS A 208 10.00 -12.71 9.51
C LYS A 208 10.26 -12.46 8.03
N LEU A 209 10.29 -11.21 7.60
CA LEU A 209 10.73 -10.82 6.26
C LEU A 209 12.23 -10.54 6.31
N LEU A 210 13.02 -11.35 5.62
CA LEU A 210 14.45 -11.13 5.46
C LEU A 210 14.72 -10.45 4.13
N ARG A 211 15.58 -9.45 4.15
CA ARG A 211 16.24 -8.87 2.97
C ARG A 211 17.41 -9.77 2.60
N LEU A 212 17.34 -10.41 1.44
CA LEU A 212 18.40 -11.31 1.00
C LEU A 212 19.59 -10.51 0.45
N PRO A 213 20.83 -10.93 0.69
CA PRO A 213 21.99 -10.26 0.11
C PRO A 213 21.89 -10.27 -1.41
N SER A 214 22.13 -9.12 -2.03
CA SER A 214 22.36 -9.05 -3.47
C SER A 214 23.62 -9.86 -3.77
N SER A 215 23.48 -10.92 -4.58
CA SER A 215 24.58 -11.81 -4.93
C SER A 215 25.65 -11.05 -5.73
N SER A 216 26.60 -10.43 -5.02
CA SER A 216 27.79 -9.84 -5.60
C SER A 216 28.56 -10.94 -6.31
N LYS A 217 28.52 -10.93 -7.64
CA LYS A 217 29.28 -11.85 -8.49
C LYS A 217 30.75 -11.74 -8.06
N LYS A 218 31.29 -12.77 -7.40
CA LYS A 218 32.71 -12.81 -7.04
C LYS A 218 33.50 -12.79 -8.34
N THR A 219 34.10 -11.64 -8.66
CA THR A 219 35.15 -11.55 -9.67
C THR A 219 36.36 -12.27 -9.10
N CYS A 220 36.42 -13.58 -9.31
CA CYS A 220 37.64 -14.34 -9.11
C CYS A 220 38.63 -13.87 -10.18
N GLU A 221 39.56 -13.00 -9.80
CA GLU A 221 40.65 -12.61 -10.68
C GLU A 221 41.52 -13.84 -11.03
N ASN A 222 42.08 -13.85 -12.23
CA ASN A 222 42.73 -15.03 -12.78
C ASN A 222 43.97 -15.44 -11.98
N THR A 223 43.95 -16.65 -11.41
CA THR A 223 45.16 -17.47 -11.25
C THR A 223 44.78 -18.90 -11.59
N GLY A 224 45.34 -19.43 -12.66
CA GLY A 224 44.86 -20.67 -13.28
C GLY A 224 45.40 -21.94 -12.62
N SER A 225 44.54 -22.94 -12.48
CA SER A 225 44.93 -24.36 -12.50
C SER A 225 43.73 -25.21 -12.93
N SER A 226 43.99 -26.18 -13.80
CA SER A 226 42.98 -27.05 -14.39
C SER A 226 42.70 -28.26 -13.51
N SER A 227 41.45 -28.45 -13.10
CA SER A 227 40.92 -29.78 -12.78
C SER A 227 39.42 -29.85 -13.11
N SER A 228 39.00 -30.94 -13.73
CA SER A 228 37.59 -31.18 -14.09
C SER A 228 36.93 -32.08 -13.06
N SER A 229 35.94 -31.54 -12.35
CA SER A 229 34.96 -32.32 -11.59
C SER A 229 33.56 -31.88 -11.98
N LYS A 230 32.60 -32.82 -11.99
CA LYS A 230 31.23 -32.57 -12.43
C LYS A 230 30.48 -31.75 -11.39
N GLY A 231 29.59 -30.88 -11.84
CA GLY A 231 28.77 -30.07 -10.94
C GLY A 231 27.65 -30.90 -10.30
N ASP A 232 27.69 -30.98 -8.98
CA ASP A 232 26.48 -30.83 -8.16
C ASP A 232 26.59 -29.44 -7.53
N ASP A 233 26.01 -28.42 -8.18
CA ASP A 233 25.91 -27.06 -7.63
C ASP A 233 24.73 -27.03 -6.64
N ASP A 234 24.79 -27.93 -5.66
CA ASP A 234 23.92 -27.92 -4.49
C ASP A 234 24.23 -26.65 -3.71
N LEU A 235 23.40 -25.63 -3.96
CA LEU A 235 23.35 -24.42 -3.16
C LEU A 235 22.83 -24.78 -1.77
N SER A 236 23.73 -25.37 -0.99
CA SER A 236 23.72 -25.43 0.46
C SER A 236 23.61 -24.00 0.96
N LEU A 237 22.37 -23.54 1.06
CA LEU A 237 21.99 -22.29 1.70
C LEU A 237 22.29 -22.46 3.19
N THR A 238 23.54 -22.19 3.54
CA THR A 238 23.97 -21.90 4.91
C THR A 238 23.00 -20.90 5.53
N GLU A 239 22.85 -20.94 6.85
CA GLU A 239 21.96 -20.05 7.61
C GLU A 239 22.53 -18.61 7.65
N ASP A 240 22.64 -18.00 6.47
CA ASP A 240 23.01 -16.61 6.22
C ASP A 240 21.78 -15.75 6.57
N ASP A 241 21.84 -15.16 7.77
CA ASP A 241 20.75 -14.38 8.37
C ASP A 241 20.69 -12.98 7.75
N GLY A 242 20.16 -12.92 6.54
CA GLY A 242 19.80 -11.67 5.87
C GLY A 242 18.92 -10.77 6.74
N GLU A 243 19.12 -9.46 6.63
CA GLU A 243 18.55 -8.44 7.51
C GLU A 243 17.03 -8.60 7.70
N VAL A 244 16.56 -8.73 8.94
CA VAL A 244 15.12 -8.78 9.24
C VAL A 244 14.51 -7.39 9.13
N VAL A 245 13.72 -7.17 8.09
CA VAL A 245 13.12 -5.88 7.73
C VAL A 245 11.63 -5.77 8.05
N ALA A 246 10.96 -6.88 8.36
CA ALA A 246 9.63 -6.88 8.97
C ALA A 246 9.33 -8.15 9.78
N VAL A 247 8.37 -8.07 10.69
CA VAL A 247 7.83 -9.21 11.47
C VAL A 247 6.30 -9.22 11.38
N LEU A 248 5.75 -10.34 10.91
CA LEU A 248 4.31 -10.59 10.84
C LEU A 248 3.90 -11.55 11.95
N THR A 249 3.26 -11.02 12.98
CA THR A 249 2.78 -11.76 14.16
C THR A 249 1.31 -12.10 14.00
N LEU A 250 0.95 -13.38 14.14
CA LEU A 250 -0.35 -13.91 13.75
C LEU A 250 -1.11 -14.51 14.95
N THR A 251 -2.26 -13.93 15.28
CA THR A 251 -3.05 -14.23 16.48
C THR A 251 -3.56 -15.67 16.48
N LYS A 252 -3.52 -16.33 17.65
CA LYS A 252 -3.91 -17.74 17.83
C LYS A 252 -5.35 -17.95 18.32
N SER A 253 -5.97 -16.94 18.92
CA SER A 253 -7.21 -17.15 19.67
C SER A 253 -8.44 -17.00 18.79
N TRP A 254 -9.17 -18.10 18.60
CA TRP A 254 -10.49 -18.12 17.94
C TRP A 254 -11.53 -17.29 18.72
N ALA A 255 -11.32 -17.07 20.03
CA ALA A 255 -12.12 -16.16 20.84
C ALA A 255 -11.75 -14.67 20.67
N LYS A 256 -10.69 -14.35 19.91
CA LYS A 256 -10.26 -12.98 19.56
C LYS A 256 -10.12 -12.82 18.03
N ILE A 257 -11.08 -13.36 17.27
CA ILE A 257 -11.15 -13.20 15.80
C ILE A 257 -11.07 -11.73 15.37
N THR A 258 -11.47 -10.78 16.22
CA THR A 258 -11.38 -9.34 15.98
C THR A 258 -10.00 -8.79 15.64
N HIS A 259 -8.89 -9.50 15.91
CA HIS A 259 -7.51 -9.07 15.61
C HIS A 259 -6.67 -10.22 15.00
N PRO A 260 -6.66 -10.42 13.67
CA PRO A 260 -5.94 -11.53 13.03
C PRO A 260 -4.41 -11.38 13.07
N PHE A 261 -3.87 -10.17 12.94
CA PHE A 261 -2.41 -9.97 12.89
C PHE A 261 -1.92 -8.58 13.31
N SER A 262 -0.65 -8.54 13.70
CA SER A 262 0.19 -7.35 13.80
C SER A 262 1.35 -7.45 12.81
N LEU A 263 1.72 -6.34 12.17
CA LEU A 263 2.86 -6.20 11.28
C LEU A 263 3.77 -5.09 11.80
N GLU A 264 5.04 -5.41 11.99
CA GLU A 264 6.06 -4.49 12.47
C GLU A 264 7.17 -4.37 11.41
N LEU A 265 7.58 -3.14 11.09
CA LEU A 265 8.69 -2.83 10.17
C LEU A 265 9.97 -2.61 10.99
N THR A 266 11.07 -3.24 10.59
CA THR A 266 12.31 -3.36 11.38
C THR A 266 13.57 -3.13 10.52
N GLY A 267 14.76 -3.06 11.13
CA GLY A 267 16.01 -2.89 10.39
C GLY A 267 16.00 -1.63 9.50
N SER A 268 16.50 -1.75 8.27
CA SER A 268 16.52 -0.69 7.26
C SER A 268 15.14 -0.17 6.81
N ALA A 269 14.04 -0.79 7.23
CA ALA A 269 12.70 -0.21 7.06
C ALA A 269 12.44 0.95 8.04
N LEU A 270 13.08 0.97 9.22
CA LEU A 270 12.87 1.98 10.27
C LEU A 270 13.24 3.41 9.82
N SER A 271 14.23 3.54 8.94
CA SER A 271 14.67 4.81 8.37
C SER A 271 13.93 5.20 7.07
N GLY A 272 12.97 4.39 6.63
CA GLY A 272 12.28 4.57 5.34
C GLY A 272 13.14 4.29 4.11
N ALA A 273 14.41 3.88 4.28
CA ALA A 273 15.39 3.74 3.18
C ALA A 273 15.01 2.71 2.10
N LEU A 274 14.08 1.79 2.40
CA LEU A 274 13.53 0.84 1.43
C LEU A 274 12.41 1.45 0.54
N GLY A 275 11.82 2.58 0.92
CA GLY A 275 10.84 3.33 0.13
C GLY A 275 9.39 2.82 0.24
N GLU A 276 8.44 3.68 -0.14
CA GLU A 276 6.99 3.46 0.04
C GLU A 276 6.46 2.28 -0.80
N ARG A 277 6.99 2.06 -2.01
CA ARG A 277 6.64 0.91 -2.86
C ARG A 277 6.98 -0.42 -2.19
N TRP A 278 8.13 -0.50 -1.52
CA TRP A 278 8.52 -1.68 -0.73
C TRP A 278 7.62 -1.85 0.50
N ALA A 279 7.25 -0.76 1.17
CA ALA A 279 6.35 -0.81 2.33
C ALA A 279 4.97 -1.35 1.91
N LEU A 280 4.40 -0.85 0.81
CA LEU A 280 3.16 -1.36 0.24
C LEU A 280 3.24 -2.86 -0.12
N MET A 281 4.31 -3.28 -0.79
CA MET A 281 4.56 -4.69 -1.13
C MET A 281 4.64 -5.57 0.13
N THR A 282 5.30 -5.09 1.18
CA THR A 282 5.42 -5.77 2.48
C THR A 282 4.05 -5.90 3.17
N VAL A 283 3.24 -4.85 3.18
CA VAL A 283 1.89 -4.85 3.76
C VAL A 283 0.94 -5.80 3.01
N ILE A 284 0.88 -5.72 1.68
CA ILE A 284 -0.05 -6.54 0.90
C ILE A 284 0.37 -8.03 0.87
N THR A 285 1.68 -8.33 0.89
CA THR A 285 2.15 -9.72 1.05
C THR A 285 1.88 -10.25 2.47
N ALA A 286 2.00 -9.43 3.52
CA ALA A 286 1.65 -9.83 4.89
C ALA A 286 0.14 -10.15 5.04
N ILE A 287 -0.73 -9.30 4.49
CA ILE A 287 -2.19 -9.54 4.39
C ILE A 287 -2.46 -10.88 3.70
N ARG A 288 -1.80 -11.12 2.56
CA ARG A 288 -1.93 -12.37 1.78
C ARG A 288 -1.44 -13.60 2.56
N LEU A 289 -0.35 -13.49 3.31
CA LEU A 289 0.18 -14.58 4.15
C LEU A 289 -0.75 -14.93 5.32
N CYS A 290 -1.39 -13.93 5.93
CA CYS A 290 -2.41 -14.18 6.94
C CYS A 290 -3.55 -15.04 6.37
N MET A 291 -4.06 -14.69 5.18
CA MET A 291 -5.12 -15.46 4.51
C MET A 291 -4.67 -16.84 4.03
N LEU A 292 -3.46 -16.98 3.51
CA LEU A 292 -2.90 -18.30 3.17
C LEU A 292 -2.73 -19.20 4.42
N LYS A 293 -2.45 -18.63 5.60
CA LYS A 293 -2.40 -19.38 6.87
C LYS A 293 -3.79 -19.75 7.38
N LEU A 294 -4.75 -18.81 7.37
CA LEU A 294 -6.13 -19.06 7.80
C LEU A 294 -6.80 -20.17 6.96
N ASN A 295 -6.54 -20.18 5.65
CA ASN A 295 -7.02 -21.21 4.73
C ASN A 295 -6.16 -22.49 4.71
N GLY A 296 -5.22 -22.68 5.65
CA GLY A 296 -4.34 -23.86 5.74
C GLY A 296 -3.26 -24.00 4.65
N ARG A 297 -3.35 -23.21 3.57
CA ARG A 297 -2.49 -23.24 2.37
C ARG A 297 -1.01 -22.89 2.66
N ALA A 298 -0.69 -22.15 3.73
CA ALA A 298 0.68 -21.85 4.18
C ALA A 298 1.35 -23.00 4.99
N SER A 299 1.28 -24.23 4.45
CA SER A 299 1.80 -25.46 5.05
C SER A 299 2.88 -26.12 4.20
N LYS A 300 3.79 -26.88 4.84
CA LYS A 300 4.88 -27.60 4.14
C LYS A 300 4.34 -28.67 3.19
N THR A 301 3.25 -29.34 3.57
CA THR A 301 2.58 -30.35 2.75
C THR A 301 1.94 -29.73 1.51
N SER A 302 1.21 -28.61 1.64
CA SER A 302 0.67 -27.87 0.50
C SER A 302 1.76 -27.45 -0.48
N ILE A 303 2.85 -26.87 0.03
CA ILE A 303 3.92 -26.30 -0.82
C ILE A 303 4.76 -27.40 -1.48
N SER A 304 5.14 -28.45 -0.77
CA SER A 304 5.88 -29.57 -1.37
C SER A 304 5.06 -30.33 -2.42
N MET A 305 3.73 -30.39 -2.27
CA MET A 305 2.86 -30.91 -3.33
C MET A 305 2.80 -29.96 -4.54
N ALA A 306 2.82 -28.65 -4.34
CA ALA A 306 2.88 -27.66 -5.43
C ALA A 306 4.18 -27.78 -6.25
N GLU A 307 5.33 -27.91 -5.57
CA GLU A 307 6.64 -28.07 -6.20
C GLU A 307 6.72 -29.38 -7.00
N LYS A 308 6.23 -30.49 -6.42
CA LYS A 308 6.16 -31.81 -7.09
C LYS A 308 5.21 -31.83 -8.30
N LEU A 309 4.20 -30.95 -8.32
CA LEU A 309 3.29 -30.78 -9.47
C LEU A 309 3.87 -29.85 -10.55
N ARG A 310 4.86 -29.02 -10.24
CA ARG A 310 5.61 -28.21 -11.23
C ARG A 310 6.78 -28.98 -11.85
N ALA A 311 7.30 -30.00 -11.18
CA ALA A 311 8.41 -30.85 -11.64
C ALA A 311 7.95 -32.03 -12.54
N LYS A 312 6.81 -31.90 -13.22
CA LYS A 312 6.19 -32.87 -14.13
C LYS A 312 5.59 -32.14 -15.33
#